data_AF-A0A9Q0EJ88-F1
#
_entry.id   AF-A0A9Q0EJ88-F1
#
_cell.length_a   1.000
_cell.length_b   1.000
_cell.length_c   1.000
_cell.angle_alpha   90.00
_cell.angle_beta   90.00
_cell.angle_gamma   90.00
#
_symmetry.space_group_name_H-M   'P 1'
#
loop_
_entity.id
_entity.type
_entity.pdbx_description
1 polymer ?
#
loop_
_entity_poly.entity_id
_entity_poly.type
_entity_poly.pdbx_seq_one_letter_code
_entity_poly.pdbx_strand_id
1 'polypeptide(L)'
;MWGFPRTRYANCNGSSEGSEQTEVVVNIGGVKQVLHGDVLTRFPETRLAEIVESSSAGSGDPSSLCDDYDPDTRELYFDRDPDAFKCIMELYYYGEIHMKRGICPICFMKEMEFWKIDAEYLDECCKSNLNDAESELAEIAEKVKTILVDRDGDPSGTGWQRIQTFLWRLMEKPESSLPARVIAIASFFFILVSSVVMCVGTVPDVQVEDAEGHRTEHPTLELIETVCIGWFTMEYVLRLISAPNKVKFALSFMNIVDFMAIMPFYVVWILTSLGTAMMELANVQQAVQALRIMRIARIFKLARHSSGLQTLTSALKSSFKELGLLLMYMGVGVFLFSALGYTMEQSHPDTLFTSIPQSFWWAVITMTTVGYGDVYPKTTLGRCNAAVSFLCGVIAIALPIHPIINNFVIFYNKQQVLETAAKHELELMALRTSDDHVMTATATAAAATSLSRSSRESAAGSELWDQPSGSSHGESHMPLLKKEKEEEEEEKEARNPSAE
;
A
#
# COMPACT_ATOMS: atom_id res chain seq x y z
N MET A 1 -21.98 -1.15 -34.00
CA MET A 1 -23.02 -0.28 -34.62
C MET A 1 -22.98 1.01 -33.83
N TRP A 2 -22.30 2.08 -34.23
CA TRP A 2 -22.33 2.79 -35.51
C TRP A 2 -20.91 3.26 -35.85
N GLY A 3 -20.31 2.71 -36.92
CA GLY A 3 -19.02 3.16 -37.42
C GLY A 3 -19.25 4.26 -38.46
N PHE A 4 -18.84 5.49 -38.15
CA PHE A 4 -18.54 6.46 -39.19
C PHE A 4 -17.41 5.89 -40.07
N PRO A 5 -17.45 6.09 -41.40
CA PRO A 5 -16.38 5.63 -42.27
C PRO A 5 -15.12 6.46 -41.97
N ARG A 6 -14.21 5.95 -41.13
CA ARG A 6 -12.87 6.51 -40.97
C ARG A 6 -12.14 6.30 -42.28
N THR A 7 -11.83 7.40 -42.96
CA THR A 7 -11.21 7.47 -44.27
C THR A 7 -9.85 6.76 -44.25
N ARG A 8 -9.86 5.48 -44.62
CA ARG A 8 -8.70 4.77 -45.18
C ARG A 8 -8.14 5.60 -46.32
N TYR A 9 -6.86 5.96 -46.24
CA TYR A 9 -6.04 6.46 -47.37
C TYR A 9 -6.85 7.23 -48.42
N ALA A 10 -7.30 8.44 -48.09
CA ALA A 10 -7.93 9.30 -49.08
C ALA A 10 -6.87 9.79 -50.07
N ASN A 11 -6.80 9.10 -51.22
CA ASN A 11 -6.32 9.55 -52.52
C ASN A 11 -5.41 10.78 -52.54
N CYS A 12 -4.09 10.56 -52.52
CA CYS A 12 -3.15 11.43 -53.22
C CYS A 12 -3.24 11.12 -54.72
N ASN A 13 -4.28 11.61 -55.39
CA ASN A 13 -4.31 11.74 -56.85
C ASN A 13 -5.39 12.74 -57.23
N GLY A 14 -5.04 14.02 -57.13
CA GLY A 14 -5.93 15.12 -57.46
C GLY A 14 -5.30 16.49 -57.20
N SER A 15 -4.47 16.94 -58.14
CA SER A 15 -4.15 18.35 -58.44
C SER A 15 -3.57 19.25 -57.33
N SER A 16 -2.24 19.31 -57.25
CA SER A 16 -1.49 20.57 -57.27
C SER A 16 -0.01 20.28 -57.50
N GLU A 17 0.46 20.51 -58.73
CA GLU A 17 1.86 20.76 -58.99
C GLU A 17 2.21 22.10 -58.32
N GLY A 18 3.09 22.11 -57.30
CA GLY A 18 3.76 23.35 -56.87
C GLY A 18 3.98 23.64 -55.37
N SER A 19 3.64 22.77 -54.42
CA SER A 19 4.07 22.97 -53.03
C SER A 19 5.34 22.15 -52.75
N GLU A 20 6.47 22.81 -52.54
CA GLU A 20 7.68 22.16 -52.06
C GLU A 20 7.34 21.36 -50.79
N GLN A 21 7.58 20.05 -50.81
CA GLN A 21 7.43 19.20 -49.63
C GLN A 21 8.38 19.72 -48.56
N THR A 22 7.84 20.45 -47.58
CA THR A 22 8.65 21.01 -46.50
C THR A 22 8.99 19.86 -45.55
N GLU A 23 10.18 19.31 -45.68
CA GLU A 23 10.72 18.31 -44.77
C GLU A 23 11.27 19.00 -43.52
N VAL A 24 10.90 18.49 -42.35
CA VAL A 24 11.39 18.97 -41.05
C VAL A 24 12.12 17.83 -40.36
N VAL A 25 13.36 18.07 -39.97
CA VAL A 25 14.18 17.09 -39.24
C VAL A 25 14.10 17.40 -37.75
N VAL A 26 13.60 16.43 -36.99
CA VAL A 26 13.41 16.54 -35.55
C VAL A 26 14.26 15.47 -34.86
N ASN A 27 15.03 15.86 -33.85
CA ASN A 27 15.82 14.97 -33.02
C ASN A 27 15.26 14.95 -31.59
N ILE A 28 14.69 13.82 -31.21
CA ILE A 28 14.12 13.61 -29.88
C ILE A 28 15.06 12.74 -29.06
N GLY A 29 15.72 13.30 -28.05
CA GLY A 29 16.58 12.54 -27.14
C GLY A 29 17.71 11.78 -27.84
N GLY A 30 18.18 12.28 -28.99
CA GLY A 30 19.21 11.64 -29.83
C GLY A 30 18.67 10.80 -31.00
N VAL A 31 17.36 10.61 -31.10
CA VAL A 31 16.71 9.87 -32.21
C VAL A 31 16.20 10.85 -33.27
N LYS A 32 16.84 10.83 -34.44
CA LYS A 32 16.44 11.66 -35.59
C LYS A 32 15.24 11.05 -36.32
N GLN A 33 14.24 11.89 -36.59
CA GLN A 33 13.09 11.60 -37.44
C GLN A 33 12.91 12.70 -38.49
N VAL A 34 12.58 12.30 -39.70
CA VAL A 34 12.24 13.20 -40.80
C VAL A 34 10.73 13.20 -40.96
N LEU A 35 10.12 14.36 -40.85
CA LEU A 35 8.67 14.56 -40.88
C LEU A 35 8.30 15.42 -42.08
N HIS A 36 7.16 15.13 -42.69
CA HIS A 36 6.65 15.90 -43.82
C HIS A 36 5.60 16.91 -43.35
N GLY A 37 5.73 18.18 -43.76
CA GLY A 37 4.85 19.26 -43.33
C GLY A 37 3.38 19.08 -43.71
N ASP A 38 3.08 18.38 -44.81
CA ASP A 38 1.71 18.05 -45.23
C ASP A 38 0.98 17.12 -44.26
N VAL A 39 1.72 16.24 -43.58
CA VAL A 39 1.20 15.34 -42.55
C VAL A 39 1.00 16.11 -41.23
N LEU A 40 1.92 17.01 -40.88
CA LEU A 40 1.88 17.78 -39.63
C LEU A 40 0.78 18.85 -39.63
N THR A 41 0.54 19.50 -40.77
CA THR A 41 -0.50 20.53 -40.95
C THR A 41 -1.94 19.99 -40.83
N ARG A 42 -2.13 18.67 -40.76
CA ARG A 42 -3.45 18.06 -40.46
C ARG A 42 -3.97 18.44 -39.07
N PHE A 43 -3.07 18.72 -38.13
CA PHE A 43 -3.39 19.10 -36.75
C PHE A 43 -2.68 20.43 -36.42
N PRO A 44 -3.22 21.57 -36.87
CA PRO A 44 -2.55 22.87 -36.81
C PRO A 44 -2.32 23.39 -35.37
N GLU A 45 -3.10 22.92 -34.41
CA GLU A 45 -2.99 23.35 -33.00
C GLU A 45 -1.79 22.72 -32.27
N THR A 46 -1.13 21.75 -32.90
CA THR A 46 -0.01 21.02 -32.31
C THR A 46 1.31 21.78 -32.45
N ARG A 47 2.24 21.57 -31.52
CA ARG A 47 3.57 22.22 -31.55
C ARG A 47 4.35 21.90 -32.83
N LEU A 48 4.23 20.69 -33.36
CA LEU A 48 4.92 20.31 -34.61
C LEU A 48 4.38 21.06 -35.83
N ALA A 49 3.08 21.37 -35.86
CA ALA A 49 2.51 22.18 -36.93
C ALA A 49 2.96 23.64 -36.84
N GLU A 50 3.01 24.20 -35.62
CA GLU A 50 3.53 25.55 -35.36
C GLU A 50 4.99 25.71 -35.84
N ILE A 51 5.82 24.67 -35.68
CA ILE A 51 7.19 24.63 -36.19
C ILE A 51 7.25 24.67 -37.73
N VAL A 52 6.34 23.98 -38.41
CA VAL A 52 6.26 23.99 -39.88
C VAL A 52 5.81 25.37 -40.38
N GLU A 53 4.83 25.97 -39.71
CA GLU A 53 4.35 27.32 -40.01
C GLU A 53 5.43 28.38 -39.77
N SER A 54 6.16 28.32 -38.66
CA SER A 54 7.26 29.26 -38.38
C SER A 54 8.40 29.13 -39.38
N SER A 55 8.70 27.90 -39.83
CA SER A 55 9.74 27.61 -40.82
C SER A 55 9.37 28.10 -42.22
N SER A 56 8.08 28.05 -42.59
CA SER A 56 7.58 28.53 -43.89
C SER A 56 7.34 30.04 -43.93
N ALA A 57 7.03 30.67 -42.79
CA ALA A 57 6.78 32.11 -42.69
C ALA A 57 8.05 32.98 -42.63
N GLY A 58 9.25 32.38 -42.56
CA GLY A 58 10.54 33.07 -42.66
C GLY A 58 10.80 34.17 -41.62
N SER A 59 10.01 34.23 -40.54
CA SER A 59 9.95 35.37 -39.62
C SER A 59 9.96 35.01 -38.13
N GLY A 60 9.96 33.73 -37.78
CA GLY A 60 10.12 33.24 -36.40
C GLY A 60 11.49 32.64 -36.17
N ASP A 61 12.11 32.93 -35.03
CA ASP A 61 13.32 32.25 -34.58
C ASP A 61 12.96 30.83 -34.10
N PRO A 62 13.38 29.76 -34.82
CA PRO A 62 13.04 28.38 -34.47
C PRO A 62 13.61 27.95 -33.11
N SER A 63 14.61 28.66 -32.59
CA SER A 63 15.20 28.41 -31.27
C SER A 63 14.21 28.59 -30.11
N SER A 64 13.11 29.33 -30.33
CA SER A 64 12.09 29.54 -29.30
C SER A 64 11.15 28.35 -29.08
N LEU A 65 11.07 27.42 -30.05
CA LEU A 65 10.12 26.29 -30.05
C LEU A 65 10.79 24.95 -29.75
N CYS A 66 12.11 24.89 -29.72
CA CYS A 66 12.94 23.71 -29.47
C CYS A 66 13.99 24.00 -28.38
N ASP A 67 14.64 22.95 -27.87
CA ASP A 67 15.67 23.12 -26.83
C ASP A 67 17.02 23.53 -27.45
N ASP A 68 17.31 23.06 -28.68
CA ASP A 68 18.46 23.47 -29.47
C ASP A 68 18.15 23.36 -30.97
N TYR A 69 18.81 24.17 -31.80
CA TYR A 69 18.63 24.20 -33.26
C TYR A 69 19.98 24.23 -33.98
N ASP A 70 20.22 23.24 -34.83
CA ASP A 70 21.40 23.21 -35.70
C ASP A 70 21.06 23.84 -37.07
N PRO A 71 21.57 25.04 -37.39
CA PRO A 71 21.30 25.71 -38.66
C PRO A 71 21.96 25.03 -39.86
N ASP A 72 23.05 24.28 -39.68
CA ASP A 72 23.78 23.63 -40.77
C ASP A 72 23.01 22.41 -41.29
N THR A 73 22.43 21.63 -40.38
CA THR A 73 21.63 20.45 -40.71
C THR A 73 20.12 20.70 -40.73
N ARG A 74 19.68 21.90 -40.31
CA ARG A 74 18.27 22.29 -40.10
C ARG A 74 17.53 21.34 -39.16
N GLU A 75 18.23 20.88 -38.13
CA GLU A 75 17.74 19.90 -37.16
C GLU A 75 17.24 20.59 -35.89
N LEU A 76 16.04 20.23 -35.45
CA LEU A 76 15.43 20.71 -34.21
C LEU A 76 15.60 19.67 -33.11
N TYR A 77 16.31 20.00 -32.04
CA TYR A 77 16.56 19.11 -30.92
C TYR A 77 15.58 19.33 -29.78
N PHE A 78 15.14 18.22 -29.20
CA PHE A 78 14.28 18.17 -28.02
C PHE A 78 14.82 17.15 -27.02
N ASP A 79 15.10 17.59 -25.79
CA ASP A 79 15.56 16.72 -24.70
C ASP A 79 14.36 16.01 -24.05
N ARG A 80 13.80 15.03 -24.77
CA ARG A 80 12.54 14.35 -24.43
C ARG A 80 12.63 12.85 -24.74
N ASP A 81 11.69 12.07 -24.23
CA ASP A 81 11.68 10.62 -24.42
C ASP A 81 11.30 10.23 -25.87
N PRO A 82 12.21 9.56 -26.62
CA PRO A 82 11.94 9.18 -28.01
C PRO A 82 10.87 8.09 -28.14
N ASP A 83 10.64 7.27 -27.10
CA ASP A 83 9.62 6.23 -27.14
C ASP A 83 8.20 6.81 -26.97
N ALA A 84 8.02 7.79 -26.10
CA ALA A 84 6.77 8.55 -26.00
C ALA A 84 6.48 9.31 -27.30
N PHE A 85 7.49 9.92 -27.93
CA PHE A 85 7.29 10.65 -29.19
C PHE A 85 6.79 9.75 -30.33
N LYS A 86 7.21 8.48 -30.39
CA LYS A 86 6.68 7.53 -31.39
C LYS A 86 5.16 7.36 -31.28
N CYS A 87 4.62 7.36 -30.07
CA CYS A 87 3.17 7.31 -29.86
C CYS A 87 2.49 8.62 -30.26
N ILE A 88 3.12 9.76 -29.98
CA ILE A 88 2.63 11.08 -30.42
C ILE A 88 2.51 11.14 -31.96
N MET A 89 3.48 10.58 -32.66
CA MET A 89 3.47 10.52 -34.12
C MET A 89 2.28 9.74 -34.69
N GLU A 90 1.73 8.75 -33.97
CA GLU A 90 0.57 7.97 -34.42
C GLU A 90 -0.65 8.86 -34.69
N LEU A 91 -0.79 10.01 -33.99
CA LEU A 91 -1.84 10.99 -34.24
C LEU A 91 -1.86 11.45 -35.70
N TYR A 92 -0.70 11.81 -36.24
CA TYR A 92 -0.63 12.40 -37.58
C TYR A 92 -0.90 11.39 -38.70
N TYR A 93 -0.63 10.11 -38.44
CA TYR A 93 -0.85 9.02 -39.39
C TYR A 93 -2.24 8.37 -39.28
N TYR A 94 -2.73 8.16 -38.06
CA TYR A 94 -3.92 7.37 -37.78
C TYR A 94 -5.08 8.18 -37.19
N GLY A 95 -4.82 9.39 -36.67
CA GLY A 95 -5.83 10.25 -36.05
C GLY A 95 -6.20 9.86 -34.62
N GLU A 96 -5.48 8.91 -34.03
CA GLU A 96 -5.66 8.45 -32.65
C GLU A 96 -4.30 8.06 -32.06
N ILE A 97 -4.18 8.14 -30.73
CA ILE A 97 -2.95 7.85 -30.01
C ILE A 97 -3.17 6.64 -29.09
N HIS A 98 -2.24 5.70 -29.13
CA HIS A 98 -2.14 4.63 -28.15
C HIS A 98 -0.84 4.73 -27.33
N MET A 99 -0.98 4.61 -26.01
CA MET A 99 0.17 4.52 -25.12
C MET A 99 0.84 3.15 -25.22
N LYS A 100 2.15 3.15 -25.48
CA LYS A 100 2.96 1.92 -25.45
C LYS A 100 3.10 1.40 -24.02
N ARG A 101 3.07 0.08 -23.86
CA ARG A 101 3.31 -0.58 -22.57
C ARG A 101 4.71 -0.24 -22.05
N GLY A 102 4.79 0.17 -20.78
CA GLY A 102 6.04 0.52 -20.10
C GLY A 102 6.24 2.02 -19.90
N ILE A 103 5.49 2.88 -20.60
CA ILE A 103 5.48 4.32 -20.37
C ILE A 103 4.49 4.64 -19.24
N CYS A 104 4.90 5.44 -18.26
CA CYS A 104 4.01 5.92 -17.21
C CYS A 104 2.90 6.80 -17.82
N PRO A 105 1.60 6.51 -17.59
CA PRO A 105 0.50 7.31 -18.16
C PRO A 105 0.58 8.78 -17.80
N ILE A 106 0.99 9.10 -16.56
CA ILE A 106 1.13 10.48 -16.07
C ILE A 106 2.27 11.21 -16.79
N CYS A 107 3.40 10.54 -17.02
CA CYS A 107 4.50 11.13 -17.79
C CYS A 107 4.10 11.32 -19.26
N PHE A 108 3.37 10.36 -19.83
CA PHE A 108 2.88 10.46 -21.20
C PHE A 108 1.90 11.62 -21.38
N MET A 109 1.04 11.90 -20.40
CA MET A 109 0.18 13.08 -20.42
C MET A 109 0.95 14.38 -20.46
N LYS A 110 2.08 14.48 -19.73
CA LYS A 110 2.98 15.64 -19.82
C LYS A 110 3.63 15.77 -21.19
N GLU A 111 3.94 14.65 -21.84
CA GLU A 111 4.40 14.65 -23.23
C GLU A 111 3.33 15.19 -24.18
N MET A 112 2.09 14.69 -24.09
CA MET A 112 0.96 15.19 -24.88
C MET A 112 0.74 16.69 -24.68
N GLU A 113 0.78 17.16 -23.42
CA GLU A 113 0.64 18.57 -23.07
C GLU A 113 1.76 19.43 -23.70
N PHE A 114 3.02 18.99 -23.61
CA PHE A 114 4.12 19.71 -24.23
C PHE A 114 3.95 19.83 -25.75
N TRP A 115 3.53 18.74 -26.41
CA TRP A 115 3.28 18.72 -27.85
C TRP A 115 1.98 19.43 -28.25
N LYS A 116 1.24 20.01 -27.28
CA LYS A 116 -0.04 20.69 -27.45
C LYS A 116 -1.11 19.78 -28.08
N ILE A 117 -1.21 18.55 -27.58
CA ILE A 117 -2.18 17.57 -28.04
C ILE A 117 -3.19 17.30 -26.93
N ASP A 118 -4.46 17.49 -27.23
CA ASP A 118 -5.54 17.23 -26.29
C ASP A 118 -5.72 15.74 -25.98
N ALA A 119 -6.13 15.46 -24.74
CA ALA A 119 -6.45 14.11 -24.27
C ALA A 119 -7.60 13.46 -25.05
N GLU A 120 -8.37 14.23 -25.83
CA GLU A 120 -9.46 13.73 -26.66
C GLU A 120 -8.99 12.73 -27.72
N TYR A 121 -7.76 12.90 -28.25
CA TYR A 121 -7.16 12.04 -29.25
C TYR A 121 -6.67 10.68 -28.71
N LEU A 122 -6.66 10.52 -27.39
CA LEU A 122 -6.32 9.25 -26.75
C LEU A 122 -7.48 8.26 -26.93
N ASP A 123 -7.19 7.04 -27.38
CA ASP A 123 -8.24 6.02 -27.55
C ASP A 123 -8.81 5.54 -26.19
N GLU A 124 -10.04 5.03 -26.20
CA GLU A 124 -10.77 4.56 -25.01
C GLU A 124 -9.97 3.54 -24.19
N CYS A 125 -9.24 2.64 -24.85
CA CYS A 125 -8.41 1.64 -24.16
C CYS A 125 -7.30 2.28 -23.31
N CYS A 126 -6.74 3.41 -23.76
CA CYS A 126 -5.66 4.13 -23.09
C CYS A 126 -6.22 5.13 -22.07
N LYS A 127 -7.40 5.73 -22.34
CA LYS A 127 -8.14 6.56 -21.38
C LYS A 127 -8.49 5.79 -20.12
N SER A 128 -8.94 4.53 -20.23
CA SER A 128 -9.21 3.69 -19.05
C SER A 128 -7.96 3.52 -18.19
N ASN A 129 -6.82 3.17 -18.80
CA ASN A 129 -5.56 2.97 -18.09
C ASN A 129 -5.07 4.27 -17.41
N LEU A 130 -5.25 5.42 -18.06
CA LEU A 130 -4.93 6.72 -17.48
C LEU A 130 -5.81 7.01 -16.26
N ASN A 131 -7.13 6.86 -16.39
CA ASN A 131 -8.07 7.08 -15.28
C ASN A 131 -7.79 6.16 -14.09
N ASP A 132 -7.43 4.90 -14.34
CA ASP A 132 -7.05 3.95 -13.30
C ASP A 132 -5.77 4.43 -12.57
N ALA A 133 -4.75 4.85 -13.33
CA ALA A 133 -3.51 5.38 -12.76
C ALA A 133 -3.75 6.67 -11.95
N GLU A 134 -4.56 7.60 -12.44
CA GLU A 134 -4.92 8.84 -11.72
C GLU A 134 -5.70 8.54 -10.44
N SER A 135 -6.67 7.63 -10.50
CA SER A 135 -7.45 7.18 -9.34
C SER A 135 -6.55 6.54 -8.28
N GLU A 136 -5.62 5.68 -8.69
CA GLU A 136 -4.64 5.08 -7.77
C GLU A 136 -3.73 6.13 -7.13
N LEU A 137 -3.25 7.10 -7.91
CA LEU A 137 -2.39 8.18 -7.40
C LEU A 137 -3.16 9.09 -6.42
N ALA A 138 -4.41 9.41 -6.73
CA ALA A 138 -5.28 10.19 -5.85
C ALA A 138 -5.58 9.46 -4.53
N GLU A 139 -5.83 8.14 -4.59
CA GLU A 139 -6.00 7.31 -3.39
C GLU A 139 -4.72 7.28 -2.56
N ILE A 140 -3.55 7.16 -3.20
CA ILE A 140 -2.25 7.21 -2.54
C ILE A 140 -2.03 8.56 -1.87
N ALA A 141 -2.24 9.66 -2.59
CA ALA A 141 -2.07 11.02 -2.09
C ALA A 141 -2.99 11.30 -0.89
N GLU A 142 -4.27 10.89 -0.94
CA GLU A 142 -5.21 11.10 0.17
C GLU A 142 -4.84 10.25 1.39
N LYS A 143 -4.37 9.01 1.19
CA LYS A 143 -3.87 8.16 2.27
C LYS A 143 -2.61 8.75 2.90
N VAL A 144 -1.65 9.21 2.10
CA VAL A 144 -0.43 9.87 2.58
C VAL A 144 -0.79 11.12 3.36
N LYS A 145 -1.66 11.99 2.84
CA LYS A 145 -2.16 13.18 3.53
C LYS A 145 -2.81 12.82 4.88
N THR A 146 -3.63 11.76 4.91
CA THR A 146 -4.25 11.29 6.15
C THR A 146 -3.19 10.84 7.17
N ILE A 147 -2.15 10.12 6.73
CA ILE A 147 -1.03 9.68 7.57
C ILE A 147 -0.26 10.88 8.14
N LEU A 148 -0.03 11.91 7.33
CA LEU A 148 0.67 13.14 7.70
C LEU A 148 -0.14 13.99 8.68
N VAL A 149 -1.43 14.20 8.42
CA VAL A 149 -2.33 14.92 9.35
C VAL A 149 -2.39 14.23 10.71
N ASP A 150 -2.48 12.90 10.72
CA ASP A 150 -2.44 12.10 11.95
C ASP A 150 -1.04 12.13 12.63
N ARG A 151 0.02 12.51 11.91
CA ARG A 151 1.37 12.71 12.47
C ARG A 151 1.52 14.08 13.11
N ASP A 152 1.15 15.17 12.44
CA ASP A 152 1.48 16.53 12.91
C ASP A 152 0.40 17.13 13.81
N GLY A 153 -0.84 16.64 13.74
CA GLY A 153 -1.95 17.09 14.59
C GLY A 153 -2.37 18.52 14.28
N ASP A 154 -3.57 18.92 14.70
CA ASP A 154 -4.08 20.27 14.43
C ASP A 154 -3.46 21.29 15.41
N PRO A 155 -2.60 22.23 14.95
CA PRO A 155 -1.97 23.22 15.82
C PRO A 155 -2.97 24.20 16.46
N SER A 156 -4.20 24.29 15.91
CA SER A 156 -5.27 25.16 16.41
C SER A 156 -6.10 24.56 17.55
N GLY A 157 -5.80 23.32 17.96
CA GLY A 157 -6.57 22.61 18.99
C GLY A 157 -6.44 23.17 20.41
N THR A 158 -7.54 23.08 21.17
CA THR A 158 -7.64 23.33 22.62
C THR A 158 -6.63 22.48 23.43
N GLY A 159 -6.31 22.89 24.66
CA GLY A 159 -5.33 22.17 25.51
C GLY A 159 -5.63 20.68 25.71
N TRP A 160 -6.92 20.32 25.81
CA TRP A 160 -7.35 18.92 25.85
C TRP A 160 -7.09 18.18 24.54
N GLN A 161 -7.35 18.81 23.38
CA GLN A 161 -7.07 18.20 22.08
C GLN A 161 -5.57 17.93 21.90
N ARG A 162 -4.68 18.78 22.43
CA ARG A 162 -3.23 18.51 22.39
C ARG A 162 -2.84 17.30 23.23
N ILE A 163 -3.37 17.17 24.45
CA ILE A 163 -3.15 15.99 25.31
C ILE A 163 -3.74 14.74 24.65
N GLN A 164 -4.93 14.87 24.06
CA GLN A 164 -5.59 13.79 23.34
C GLN A 164 -4.74 13.28 22.17
N THR A 165 -4.24 14.19 21.32
CA THR A 165 -3.36 13.84 20.20
C THR A 165 -2.04 13.25 20.68
N PHE A 166 -1.47 13.77 21.77
CA PHE A 166 -0.27 13.21 22.38
C PHE A 166 -0.49 11.76 22.86
N LEU A 167 -1.57 11.51 23.61
CA LEU A 167 -1.95 10.18 24.08
C LEU A 167 -2.26 9.22 22.92
N TRP A 168 -2.91 9.72 21.88
CA TRP A 168 -3.19 8.94 20.67
C TRP A 168 -1.89 8.47 19.99
N ARG A 169 -0.92 9.38 19.82
CA ARG A 169 0.40 9.05 19.26
C ARG A 169 1.15 8.04 20.14
N LEU A 170 1.12 8.25 21.46
CA LEU A 170 1.75 7.37 22.44
C LEU A 170 1.22 5.93 22.37
N MET A 171 -0.08 5.75 22.15
CA MET A 171 -0.76 4.46 22.23
C MET A 171 -0.94 3.73 20.88
N GLU A 172 -1.02 4.47 19.76
CA GLU A 172 -1.30 3.91 18.43
C GLU A 172 -0.05 3.83 17.54
N LYS A 173 0.92 4.75 17.72
CA LYS A 173 2.14 4.82 16.91
C LYS A 173 3.37 4.45 17.74
N PRO A 174 3.81 3.18 17.76
CA PRO A 174 4.97 2.76 18.56
C PRO A 174 6.24 3.51 18.16
N GLU A 175 6.42 3.85 16.89
CA GLU A 175 7.59 4.57 16.38
C GLU A 175 7.59 6.08 16.69
N SER A 176 6.55 6.61 17.33
CA SER A 176 6.45 8.04 17.60
C SER A 176 7.44 8.56 18.63
N SER A 177 7.77 7.75 19.64
CA SER A 177 8.60 8.15 20.77
C SER A 177 9.16 6.95 21.54
N LEU A 178 10.23 7.14 22.31
CA LEU A 178 10.78 6.09 23.18
C LEU A 178 9.73 5.54 24.18
N PRO A 179 8.93 6.37 24.88
CA PRO A 179 7.86 5.85 25.73
C PRO A 179 6.81 5.05 24.98
N ALA A 180 6.47 5.43 23.74
CA ALA A 180 5.52 4.67 22.90
C ALA A 180 6.07 3.27 22.55
N ARG A 181 7.35 3.18 22.22
CA ARG A 181 8.03 1.88 22.00
C ARG A 181 8.00 1.02 23.27
N VAL A 182 8.28 1.59 24.44
CA VAL A 182 8.24 0.86 25.71
C VAL A 182 6.83 0.33 26.01
N ILE A 183 5.80 1.16 25.82
CA ILE A 183 4.39 0.74 26.02
C ILE A 183 4.03 -0.38 25.04
N ALA A 184 4.41 -0.28 23.77
CA ALA A 184 4.14 -1.32 22.78
C ALA A 184 4.82 -2.65 23.10
N ILE A 185 6.07 -2.62 23.56
CA ILE A 185 6.81 -3.81 24.02
C ILE A 185 6.14 -4.41 25.26
N ALA A 186 5.71 -3.57 26.22
CA ALA A 186 5.00 -4.01 27.41
C ALA A 186 3.66 -4.67 27.03
N SER A 187 2.87 -4.06 26.15
CA SER A 187 1.62 -4.64 25.63
C SER A 187 1.84 -6.00 24.98
N PHE A 188 2.86 -6.13 24.13
CA PHE A 188 3.24 -7.40 23.53
C PHE A 188 3.62 -8.45 24.58
N PHE A 189 4.40 -8.07 25.59
CA PHE A 189 4.77 -8.94 26.71
C PHE A 189 3.53 -9.43 27.49
N PHE A 190 2.59 -8.55 27.83
CA PHE A 190 1.35 -8.94 28.51
C PHE A 190 0.47 -9.88 27.68
N ILE A 191 0.45 -9.73 26.35
CA ILE A 191 -0.23 -10.66 25.45
C ILE A 191 0.40 -12.05 25.52
N LEU A 192 1.73 -12.14 25.48
CA LEU A 192 2.45 -13.41 25.59
C LEU A 192 2.21 -14.07 26.96
N VAL A 193 2.35 -13.32 28.05
CA VAL A 193 2.10 -13.83 29.41
C VAL A 193 0.66 -14.31 29.55
N SER A 194 -0.33 -13.52 29.10
CA SER A 194 -1.74 -13.95 29.14
C SER A 194 -1.99 -15.21 28.31
N SER A 195 -1.30 -15.38 27.18
CA SER A 195 -1.47 -16.55 26.32
C SER A 195 -0.86 -17.80 26.97
N VAL A 196 0.32 -17.67 27.58
CA VAL A 196 0.97 -18.76 28.33
C VAL A 196 0.11 -19.15 29.54
N VAL A 197 -0.37 -18.19 30.32
CA VAL A 197 -1.25 -18.46 31.48
C VAL A 197 -2.52 -19.18 31.05
N MET A 198 -3.14 -18.76 29.93
CA MET A 198 -4.29 -19.46 29.36
C MET A 198 -3.97 -20.91 28.99
N CYS A 199 -2.83 -21.16 28.34
CA CYS A 199 -2.40 -22.51 27.98
C CYS A 199 -2.06 -23.36 29.22
N VAL A 200 -1.39 -22.80 30.22
CA VAL A 200 -1.06 -23.51 31.46
C VAL A 200 -2.32 -23.82 32.27
N GLY A 201 -3.31 -22.92 32.28
CA GLY A 201 -4.60 -23.13 32.95
C GLY A 201 -5.43 -24.29 32.41
N THR A 202 -5.17 -24.78 31.19
CA THR A 202 -5.82 -25.97 30.63
C THR A 202 -5.15 -27.28 31.04
N VAL A 203 -3.95 -27.23 31.64
CA VAL A 203 -3.20 -28.42 32.07
C VAL A 203 -3.85 -29.00 33.34
N PRO A 204 -4.35 -30.24 33.31
CA PRO A 204 -5.04 -30.84 34.46
C PRO A 204 -4.18 -30.95 35.72
N ASP A 205 -2.87 -31.13 35.57
CA ASP A 205 -1.92 -31.29 36.68
C ASP A 205 -1.66 -29.98 37.45
N VAL A 206 -1.98 -28.83 36.84
CA VAL A 206 -1.81 -27.50 37.43
C VAL A 206 -3.10 -26.98 38.07
N GLN A 207 -4.24 -27.60 37.74
CA GLN A 207 -5.54 -27.25 38.30
C GLN A 207 -5.65 -27.74 39.75
N VAL A 208 -6.31 -26.93 40.58
CA VAL A 208 -6.53 -27.22 42.00
C VAL A 208 -7.97 -27.69 42.18
N GLU A 209 -8.21 -28.61 43.11
CA GLU A 209 -9.56 -29.00 43.49
C GLU A 209 -10.13 -27.99 44.48
N ASP A 210 -11.29 -27.42 44.15
CA ASP A 210 -12.04 -26.53 45.04
C ASP A 210 -12.68 -27.34 46.19
N ALA A 211 -13.24 -26.65 47.19
CA ALA A 211 -13.92 -27.25 48.36
C ALA A 211 -15.05 -28.23 48.00
N GLU A 212 -15.56 -28.14 46.77
CA GLU A 212 -16.63 -28.96 46.19
C GLU A 212 -16.10 -30.10 45.28
N GLY A 213 -14.78 -30.25 45.16
CA GLY A 213 -14.12 -31.28 44.34
C GLY A 213 -14.06 -30.95 42.83
N HIS A 214 -14.42 -29.73 42.44
CA HIS A 214 -14.30 -29.27 41.05
C HIS A 214 -12.88 -28.78 40.75
N ARG A 215 -12.35 -29.12 39.57
CA ARG A 215 -11.04 -28.61 39.12
C ARG A 215 -11.16 -27.15 38.68
N THR A 216 -10.47 -26.26 39.39
CA THR A 216 -10.42 -24.82 39.14
C THR A 216 -9.00 -24.38 38.78
N GLU A 217 -8.88 -23.17 38.23
CA GLU A 217 -7.59 -22.59 37.88
C GLU A 217 -6.82 -22.25 39.18
N HIS A 218 -5.49 -22.45 39.17
CA HIS A 218 -4.68 -22.13 40.35
C HIS A 218 -4.79 -20.63 40.68
N PRO A 219 -4.94 -20.22 41.97
CA PRO A 219 -5.21 -18.83 42.34
C PRO A 219 -4.11 -17.85 41.89
N THR A 220 -2.86 -18.31 41.76
CA THR A 220 -1.78 -17.47 41.20
C THR A 220 -1.94 -17.20 39.71
N LEU A 221 -2.46 -18.16 38.94
CA LEU A 221 -2.75 -17.97 37.51
C LEU A 221 -3.91 -17.00 37.32
N GLU A 222 -4.94 -17.09 38.17
CA GLU A 222 -6.05 -16.13 38.19
C GLU A 222 -5.59 -14.71 38.53
N LEU A 223 -4.66 -14.56 39.48
CA LEU A 223 -4.06 -13.27 39.82
C LEU A 223 -3.30 -12.68 38.62
N ILE A 224 -2.45 -13.48 37.96
CA ILE A 224 -1.70 -13.02 36.78
C ILE A 224 -2.67 -12.65 35.66
N GLU A 225 -3.71 -13.46 35.41
CA GLU A 225 -4.74 -13.18 34.43
C GLU A 225 -5.46 -11.86 34.73
N THR A 226 -5.84 -11.63 35.98
CA THR A 226 -6.50 -10.39 36.43
C THR A 226 -5.60 -9.17 36.20
N VAL A 227 -4.29 -9.29 36.45
CA VAL A 227 -3.31 -8.22 36.17
C VAL A 227 -3.20 -7.95 34.67
N CYS A 228 -3.09 -8.99 33.84
CA CYS A 228 -3.05 -8.86 32.37
C CYS A 228 -4.30 -8.19 31.81
N ILE A 229 -5.48 -8.56 32.32
CA ILE A 229 -6.76 -7.97 31.91
C ILE A 229 -6.84 -6.52 32.39
N GLY A 230 -6.38 -6.21 33.60
CA GLY A 230 -6.25 -4.83 34.08
C GLY A 230 -5.42 -3.97 33.13
N TRP A 231 -4.28 -4.50 32.65
CA TRP A 231 -3.46 -3.84 31.63
C TRP A 231 -4.23 -3.64 30.31
N PHE A 232 -4.88 -4.68 29.78
CA PHE A 232 -5.66 -4.57 28.54
C PHE A 232 -6.84 -3.60 28.63
N THR A 233 -7.53 -3.56 29.77
CA THR A 233 -8.60 -2.60 30.01
C THR A 233 -8.06 -1.19 30.06
N MET A 234 -6.96 -0.96 30.79
CA MET A 234 -6.30 0.35 30.81
C MET A 234 -5.92 0.77 29.39
N GLU A 235 -5.32 -0.13 28.62
CA GLU A 235 -4.92 0.10 27.24
C GLU A 235 -6.11 0.48 26.34
N TYR A 236 -7.21 -0.28 26.42
CA TYR A 236 -8.43 -0.03 25.65
C TYR A 236 -9.09 1.30 26.04
N VAL A 237 -9.18 1.59 27.34
CA VAL A 237 -9.77 2.84 27.84
C VAL A 237 -8.94 4.05 27.44
N LEU A 238 -7.60 3.98 27.56
CA LEU A 238 -6.71 5.06 27.12
C LEU A 238 -6.83 5.31 25.61
N ARG A 239 -6.94 4.26 24.79
CA ARG A 239 -7.20 4.42 23.35
C ARG A 239 -8.58 4.99 23.06
N LEU A 240 -9.60 4.52 23.76
CA LEU A 240 -10.96 5.03 23.60
C LEU A 240 -11.03 6.52 23.97
N ILE A 241 -10.39 6.96 25.06
CA ILE A 241 -10.35 8.37 25.49
C ILE A 241 -9.51 9.23 24.53
N SER A 242 -8.43 8.69 23.97
CA SER A 242 -7.60 9.43 23.00
C SER A 242 -8.18 9.49 21.58
N ALA A 243 -9.05 8.55 21.20
CA ALA A 243 -9.60 8.49 19.84
C ALA A 243 -10.38 9.75 19.42
N PRO A 244 -10.18 10.31 18.21
CA PRO A 244 -10.90 11.50 17.75
C PRO A 244 -12.41 11.26 17.59
N ASN A 245 -12.80 10.08 17.09
CA ASN A 245 -14.21 9.65 16.97
C ASN A 245 -14.41 8.30 17.67
N LYS A 246 -15.17 8.30 18.76
CA LYS A 246 -15.37 7.14 19.64
C LYS A 246 -16.13 6.00 18.97
N VAL A 247 -17.15 6.33 18.16
CA VAL A 247 -18.00 5.34 17.48
C VAL A 247 -17.23 4.66 16.36
N LYS A 248 -16.57 5.47 15.51
CA LYS A 248 -15.70 4.94 14.45
C LYS A 248 -14.56 4.10 15.03
N PHE A 249 -14.01 4.52 16.16
CA PHE A 249 -13.00 3.74 16.88
C PHE A 249 -13.57 2.40 17.37
N ALA A 250 -14.67 2.39 18.11
CA ALA A 250 -15.24 1.16 18.68
C ALA A 250 -15.65 0.13 17.62
N LEU A 251 -16.08 0.59 16.43
CA LEU A 251 -16.47 -0.27 15.31
C LEU A 251 -15.30 -0.71 14.41
N SER A 252 -14.08 -0.27 14.67
CA SER A 252 -12.89 -0.71 13.91
C SER A 252 -12.52 -2.15 14.29
N PHE A 253 -12.15 -2.97 13.30
CA PHE A 253 -11.87 -4.40 13.48
C PHE A 253 -10.86 -4.68 14.61
N MET A 254 -9.74 -3.96 14.66
CA MET A 254 -8.72 -4.15 15.71
C MET A 254 -9.23 -3.78 17.10
N ASN A 255 -10.11 -2.79 17.19
CA ASN A 255 -10.68 -2.36 18.47
C ASN A 255 -11.80 -3.29 18.94
N ILE A 256 -12.51 -3.96 18.02
CA ILE A 256 -13.43 -5.05 18.35
C ILE A 256 -12.65 -6.22 18.96
N VAL A 257 -11.50 -6.58 18.38
CA VAL A 257 -10.61 -7.62 18.94
C VAL A 257 -10.13 -7.23 20.34
N ASP A 258 -9.70 -5.98 20.54
CA ASP A 258 -9.29 -5.48 21.86
C ASP A 258 -10.43 -5.55 22.90
N PHE A 259 -11.67 -5.26 22.49
CA PHE A 259 -12.85 -5.39 23.35
C PHE A 259 -13.17 -6.87 23.67
N MET A 260 -13.19 -7.73 22.65
CA MET A 260 -13.43 -9.17 22.82
C MET A 260 -12.38 -9.84 23.71
N ALA A 261 -11.16 -9.32 23.76
CA ALA A 261 -10.09 -9.81 24.61
C ALA A 261 -10.36 -9.62 26.12
N ILE A 262 -11.03 -8.53 26.51
CA ILE A 262 -11.35 -8.18 27.91
C ILE A 262 -12.77 -8.60 28.32
N MET A 263 -13.70 -8.67 27.37
CA MET A 263 -15.13 -8.94 27.60
C MET A 263 -15.39 -10.19 28.47
N PRO A 264 -14.74 -11.35 28.27
CA PRO A 264 -15.06 -12.56 29.04
C PRO A 264 -14.94 -12.38 30.54
N PHE A 265 -13.94 -11.64 31.02
CA PHE A 265 -13.71 -11.43 32.45
C PHE A 265 -14.83 -10.58 33.07
N TYR A 266 -15.17 -9.46 32.44
CA TYR A 266 -16.22 -8.59 32.95
C TYR A 266 -17.59 -9.27 32.91
N VAL A 267 -17.89 -10.03 31.85
CA VAL A 267 -19.17 -10.75 31.76
C VAL A 267 -19.25 -11.84 32.83
N VAL A 268 -18.20 -12.64 33.05
CA VAL A 268 -18.19 -13.64 34.13
C VAL A 268 -18.30 -12.96 35.50
N TRP A 269 -17.59 -11.86 35.74
CA TRP A 269 -17.65 -11.12 36.99
C TRP A 269 -19.03 -10.52 37.26
N ILE A 270 -19.69 -9.96 36.23
CA ILE A 270 -21.07 -9.45 36.31
C ILE A 270 -22.06 -10.61 36.54
N LEU A 271 -21.94 -11.71 35.79
CA LEU A 271 -22.82 -12.87 35.93
C LEU A 271 -22.69 -13.54 37.31
N THR A 272 -21.49 -13.63 37.87
CA THR A 272 -21.28 -14.20 39.21
C THR A 272 -21.76 -13.27 40.31
N SER A 273 -21.56 -11.95 40.18
CA SER A 273 -22.01 -10.98 41.18
C SER A 273 -23.52 -10.73 41.17
N LEU A 274 -24.19 -10.75 40.01
CA LEU A 274 -25.65 -10.63 39.91
C LEU A 274 -26.36 -11.99 40.03
N GLY A 275 -25.75 -13.06 39.51
CA GLY A 275 -26.33 -14.42 39.47
C GLY A 275 -26.36 -15.13 40.82
N THR A 276 -25.61 -14.65 41.82
CA THR A 276 -25.82 -15.08 43.23
C THR A 276 -27.20 -14.68 43.77
N ALA A 277 -27.94 -13.79 43.09
CA ALA A 277 -29.26 -13.34 43.54
C ALA A 277 -30.45 -13.98 42.80
N MET A 278 -30.30 -14.46 41.56
CA MET A 278 -31.40 -14.99 40.75
C MET A 278 -30.85 -15.91 39.64
N MET A 279 -31.42 -17.11 39.49
CA MET A 279 -31.44 -17.99 38.30
C MET A 279 -30.58 -19.28 38.32
N GLU A 280 -31.14 -20.34 37.72
CA GLU A 280 -30.66 -21.72 37.68
C GLU A 280 -29.21 -21.90 37.18
N LEU A 281 -28.37 -22.53 38.01
CA LEU A 281 -26.92 -22.74 37.80
C LEU A 281 -26.53 -23.43 36.48
N ALA A 282 -27.39 -24.26 35.90
CA ALA A 282 -27.03 -25.10 34.74
C ALA A 282 -26.76 -24.29 33.46
N ASN A 283 -27.59 -23.28 33.17
CA ASN A 283 -27.39 -22.42 32.00
C ASN A 283 -26.22 -21.44 32.19
N VAL A 284 -25.96 -21.04 33.45
CA VAL A 284 -24.84 -20.16 33.79
C VAL A 284 -23.50 -20.88 33.59
N GLN A 285 -23.40 -22.15 33.99
CA GLN A 285 -22.17 -22.94 33.82
C GLN A 285 -21.81 -23.14 32.34
N GLN A 286 -22.78 -23.45 31.47
CA GLN A 286 -22.56 -23.54 30.03
C GLN A 286 -22.14 -22.19 29.41
N ALA A 287 -22.78 -21.09 29.84
CA ALA A 287 -22.41 -19.75 29.40
C ALA A 287 -20.98 -19.38 29.83
N VAL A 288 -20.58 -19.66 31.08
CA VAL A 288 -19.22 -19.44 31.58
C VAL A 288 -18.19 -20.25 30.80
N GLN A 289 -18.51 -21.50 30.43
CA GLN A 289 -17.64 -22.34 29.62
C GLN A 289 -17.44 -21.78 28.20
N ALA A 290 -18.50 -21.27 27.57
CA ALA A 290 -18.41 -20.61 26.26
C ALA A 290 -17.59 -19.30 26.34
N LEU A 291 -17.77 -18.49 27.39
CA LEU A 291 -16.97 -17.28 27.63
C LEU A 291 -15.48 -17.60 27.84
N ARG A 292 -15.15 -18.76 28.41
CA ARG A 292 -13.76 -19.20 28.59
C ARG A 292 -13.05 -19.44 27.24
N ILE A 293 -13.76 -19.92 26.21
CA ILE A 293 -13.22 -20.06 24.85
C ILE A 293 -12.92 -18.70 24.22
N MET A 294 -13.76 -17.69 24.48
CA MET A 294 -13.53 -16.34 23.96
C MET A 294 -12.24 -15.69 24.47
N ARG A 295 -11.62 -16.19 25.55
CA ARG A 295 -10.30 -15.74 26.01
C ARG A 295 -9.22 -15.93 24.94
N ILE A 296 -9.37 -16.90 24.02
CA ILE A 296 -8.48 -17.11 22.87
C ILE A 296 -8.41 -15.87 21.98
N ALA A 297 -9.47 -15.03 21.95
CA ALA A 297 -9.49 -13.80 21.17
C ALA A 297 -8.34 -12.84 21.51
N ARG A 298 -7.78 -12.92 22.74
CA ARG A 298 -6.62 -12.11 23.16
C ARG A 298 -5.39 -12.34 22.29
N ILE A 299 -5.21 -13.55 21.74
CA ILE A 299 -4.10 -13.87 20.84
C ILE A 299 -4.18 -13.00 19.58
N PHE A 300 -5.39 -12.69 19.09
CA PHE A 300 -5.54 -11.83 17.93
C PHE A 300 -5.13 -10.37 18.19
N LYS A 301 -4.95 -9.92 19.44
CA LYS A 301 -4.31 -8.61 19.71
C LYS A 301 -2.91 -8.52 19.12
N LEU A 302 -2.22 -9.65 18.92
CA LEU A 302 -0.92 -9.70 18.23
C LEU A 302 -0.98 -9.12 16.81
N ALA A 303 -2.15 -9.17 16.15
CA ALA A 303 -2.34 -8.58 14.83
C ALA A 303 -2.07 -7.07 14.81
N ARG A 304 -2.31 -6.34 15.91
CA ARG A 304 -1.97 -4.92 16.02
C ARG A 304 -0.47 -4.68 16.01
N HIS A 305 0.31 -5.62 16.55
CA HIS A 305 1.76 -5.51 16.67
C HIS A 305 2.51 -6.13 15.48
N SER A 306 1.81 -6.75 14.53
CA SER A 306 2.39 -7.35 13.34
C SER A 306 1.83 -6.71 12.08
N SER A 307 2.65 -5.92 11.39
CA SER A 307 2.32 -5.37 10.07
C SER A 307 1.92 -6.48 9.07
N GLY A 308 2.60 -7.63 9.12
CA GLY A 308 2.29 -8.79 8.30
C GLY A 308 0.85 -9.30 8.49
N LEU A 309 0.37 -9.40 9.74
CA LEU A 309 -1.02 -9.83 10.02
C LEU A 309 -2.06 -8.78 9.59
N GLN A 310 -1.74 -7.48 9.68
CA GLN A 310 -2.61 -6.41 9.19
C GLN A 310 -2.77 -6.45 7.67
N THR A 311 -1.65 -6.63 6.96
CA THR A 311 -1.62 -6.79 5.51
C THR A 311 -2.37 -8.05 5.09
N LEU A 312 -2.14 -9.17 5.79
CA LEU A 312 -2.88 -10.42 5.56
C LEU A 312 -4.40 -10.23 5.74
N THR A 313 -4.83 -9.58 6.83
CA THR A 313 -6.25 -9.33 7.09
C THR A 313 -6.89 -8.47 6.00
N SER A 314 -6.17 -7.43 5.55
CA SER A 314 -6.65 -6.53 4.50
C SER A 314 -6.71 -7.21 3.13
N ALA A 315 -5.69 -8.01 2.81
CA ALA A 315 -5.66 -8.81 1.59
C ALA A 315 -6.76 -9.88 1.58
N LEU A 316 -7.01 -10.57 2.70
CA LEU A 316 -8.12 -11.51 2.85
C LEU A 316 -9.48 -10.83 2.66
N LYS A 317 -9.66 -9.62 3.22
CA LYS A 317 -10.88 -8.84 3.03
C LYS A 317 -11.10 -8.49 1.54
N SER A 318 -10.04 -8.12 0.83
CA SER A 318 -10.12 -7.85 -0.62
C SER A 318 -10.40 -9.12 -1.44
N SER A 319 -9.90 -10.27 -0.98
CA SER A 319 -10.07 -11.57 -1.64
C SER A 319 -11.28 -12.36 -1.13
N PHE A 320 -12.22 -11.72 -0.42
CA PHE A 320 -13.36 -12.41 0.18
C PHE A 320 -14.25 -13.11 -0.85
N LYS A 321 -14.38 -12.54 -2.05
CA LYS A 321 -15.11 -13.17 -3.17
C LYS A 321 -14.44 -14.47 -3.62
N GLU A 322 -13.13 -14.46 -3.77
CA GLU A 322 -12.34 -15.64 -4.18
C GLU A 322 -12.32 -16.71 -3.08
N LEU A 323 -12.19 -16.29 -1.82
CA LEU A 323 -12.28 -17.18 -0.66
C LEU A 323 -13.69 -17.82 -0.56
N GLY A 324 -14.75 -17.04 -0.81
CA GLY A 324 -16.11 -17.53 -0.86
C GLY A 324 -16.31 -18.57 -1.96
N LEU A 325 -15.70 -18.36 -3.13
CA LEU A 325 -15.72 -19.32 -4.23
C LEU A 325 -15.00 -20.63 -3.87
N LEU A 326 -13.83 -20.55 -3.22
CA LEU A 326 -13.10 -21.71 -2.70
C LEU A 326 -13.96 -22.52 -1.72
N LEU A 327 -14.57 -21.86 -0.74
CA LEU A 327 -15.44 -22.51 0.25
C LEU A 327 -16.68 -23.13 -0.40
N MET A 328 -17.26 -22.49 -1.41
CA MET A 328 -18.37 -23.05 -2.17
C MET A 328 -17.97 -24.33 -2.91
N TYR A 329 -16.83 -24.34 -3.62
CA TYR A 329 -16.36 -25.54 -4.33
C TYR A 329 -16.01 -26.68 -3.38
N MET A 330 -15.34 -26.38 -2.27
CA MET A 330 -15.06 -27.35 -1.22
C MET A 330 -16.36 -27.88 -0.60
N GLY A 331 -17.33 -27.01 -0.31
CA GLY A 331 -18.63 -27.42 0.26
C GLY A 331 -19.41 -28.37 -0.65
N VAL A 332 -19.49 -28.06 -1.95
CA VAL A 332 -20.12 -28.94 -2.96
C VAL A 332 -19.38 -30.28 -3.06
N GLY A 333 -18.05 -30.24 -3.10
CA GLY A 333 -17.23 -31.46 -3.18
C GLY A 333 -17.38 -32.35 -1.94
N VAL A 334 -17.32 -31.76 -0.74
CA VAL A 334 -17.53 -32.48 0.53
C VAL A 334 -18.90 -33.14 0.52
N PHE A 335 -19.96 -32.40 0.18
CA PHE A 335 -21.29 -32.97 0.12
C PHE A 335 -21.39 -34.15 -0.86
N LEU A 336 -20.89 -33.96 -2.09
CA LEU A 336 -20.95 -34.96 -3.15
C LEU A 336 -20.15 -36.23 -2.80
N PHE A 337 -18.88 -36.09 -2.45
CA PHE A 337 -18.00 -37.22 -2.20
C PHE A 337 -18.36 -37.98 -0.91
N SER A 338 -18.92 -37.30 0.09
CA SER A 338 -19.45 -37.96 1.28
C SER A 338 -20.71 -38.77 0.99
N ALA A 339 -21.63 -38.26 0.15
CA ALA A 339 -22.81 -39.01 -0.26
C ALA A 339 -22.42 -40.26 -1.08
N LEU A 340 -21.47 -40.12 -2.02
CA LEU A 340 -20.93 -41.24 -2.78
C LEU A 340 -20.17 -42.23 -1.90
N GLY A 341 -19.33 -41.75 -0.98
CA GLY A 341 -18.59 -42.59 -0.04
C GLY A 341 -19.51 -43.42 0.84
N TYR A 342 -20.53 -42.80 1.43
CA TYR A 342 -21.55 -43.48 2.23
C TYR A 342 -22.28 -44.55 1.41
N THR A 343 -22.81 -44.20 0.24
CA THR A 343 -23.60 -45.12 -0.58
C THR A 343 -22.77 -46.29 -1.13
N MET A 344 -21.51 -46.06 -1.49
CA MET A 344 -20.63 -47.12 -2.00
C MET A 344 -20.14 -48.05 -0.88
N GLU A 345 -19.96 -47.55 0.34
CA GLU A 345 -19.48 -48.34 1.48
C GLU A 345 -20.59 -48.98 2.31
N GLN A 346 -21.87 -48.64 2.10
CA GLN A 346 -23.00 -49.17 2.86
C GLN A 346 -23.12 -50.70 2.78
N SER A 347 -22.56 -51.32 1.73
CA SER A 347 -22.56 -52.76 1.52
C SER A 347 -21.54 -53.53 2.36
N HIS A 348 -20.55 -52.85 2.97
CA HIS A 348 -19.49 -53.49 3.73
C HIS A 348 -19.85 -53.56 5.22
N PRO A 349 -19.80 -54.75 5.88
CA PRO A 349 -20.25 -54.91 7.27
C PRO A 349 -19.43 -54.10 8.27
N ASP A 350 -18.12 -53.96 8.06
CA ASP A 350 -17.24 -53.17 8.93
C ASP A 350 -17.00 -51.75 8.42
N THR A 351 -17.99 -51.11 7.78
CA THR A 351 -17.84 -49.75 7.28
C THR A 351 -17.75 -48.72 8.42
N LEU A 352 -16.89 -47.72 8.24
CA LEU A 352 -16.76 -46.57 9.15
C LEU A 352 -17.70 -45.42 8.74
N PHE A 353 -18.39 -45.56 7.60
CA PHE A 353 -19.32 -44.57 7.04
C PHE A 353 -20.73 -44.80 7.59
N THR A 354 -21.01 -44.36 8.81
CA THR A 354 -22.33 -44.62 9.44
C THR A 354 -23.44 -43.68 8.95
N SER A 355 -23.08 -42.46 8.56
CA SER A 355 -24.03 -41.45 8.08
C SER A 355 -23.35 -40.47 7.12
N ILE A 356 -24.12 -39.80 6.27
CA ILE A 356 -23.60 -38.79 5.33
C ILE A 356 -22.89 -37.64 6.09
N PRO A 357 -23.45 -37.06 7.17
CA PRO A 357 -22.75 -36.01 7.92
C PRO A 357 -21.45 -36.47 8.57
N GLN A 358 -21.38 -37.70 9.11
CA GLN A 358 -20.11 -38.25 9.60
C GLN A 358 -19.10 -38.42 8.46
N SER A 359 -19.58 -38.76 7.26
CA SER A 359 -18.75 -38.88 6.06
C SER A 359 -18.22 -37.52 5.57
N PHE A 360 -18.76 -36.38 6.01
CA PHE A 360 -18.19 -35.06 5.72
C PHE A 360 -16.78 -34.92 6.29
N TRP A 361 -16.52 -35.44 7.50
CA TRP A 361 -15.19 -35.44 8.09
C TRP A 361 -14.18 -36.12 7.18
N TRP A 362 -14.51 -37.33 6.70
CA TRP A 362 -13.69 -38.08 5.76
C TRP A 362 -13.44 -37.32 4.44
N ALA A 363 -14.47 -36.73 3.84
CA ALA A 363 -14.32 -35.99 2.59
C ALA A 363 -13.47 -34.72 2.78
N VAL A 364 -13.65 -33.98 3.88
CA VAL A 364 -12.84 -32.80 4.21
C VAL A 364 -11.36 -33.18 4.31
N ILE A 365 -11.02 -34.19 5.12
CA ILE A 365 -9.61 -34.58 5.32
C ILE A 365 -8.98 -35.21 4.07
N THR A 366 -9.77 -35.84 3.21
CA THR A 366 -9.30 -36.46 1.95
C THR A 366 -9.09 -35.40 0.86
N MET A 367 -10.06 -34.49 0.68
CA MET A 367 -9.95 -33.40 -0.30
C MET A 367 -8.87 -32.39 0.06
N THR A 368 -8.64 -32.16 1.35
CA THR A 368 -7.56 -31.28 1.85
C THR A 368 -6.21 -31.99 1.98
N THR A 369 -6.13 -33.25 1.55
CA THR A 369 -4.90 -34.08 1.53
C THR A 369 -4.28 -34.36 2.91
N VAL A 370 -5.00 -34.11 4.01
CA VAL A 370 -4.57 -34.38 5.39
C VAL A 370 -4.53 -35.88 5.68
N GLY A 371 -5.63 -36.58 5.42
CA GLY A 371 -5.70 -38.05 5.49
C GLY A 371 -5.25 -38.70 6.81
N TYR A 372 -5.89 -38.37 7.94
CA TYR A 372 -5.57 -38.99 9.24
C TYR A 372 -5.65 -40.53 9.26
N GLY A 373 -6.47 -41.12 8.39
CA GLY A 373 -6.64 -42.58 8.28
C GLY A 373 -7.58 -43.20 9.32
N ASP A 374 -8.30 -42.37 10.08
CA ASP A 374 -9.32 -42.76 11.06
C ASP A 374 -10.62 -43.24 10.39
N VAL A 375 -10.95 -42.68 9.23
CA VAL A 375 -12.04 -43.15 8.35
C VAL A 375 -11.47 -43.40 6.96
N TYR A 376 -11.74 -44.58 6.40
CA TYR A 376 -11.28 -44.94 5.05
C TYR A 376 -12.17 -46.00 4.40
N PRO A 377 -12.35 -45.96 3.06
CA PRO A 377 -13.18 -46.92 2.36
C PRO A 377 -12.52 -48.30 2.25
N LYS A 378 -13.31 -49.35 2.48
CA LYS A 378 -12.87 -50.74 2.38
C LYS A 378 -13.23 -51.36 1.03
N THR A 379 -14.32 -50.92 0.41
CA THR A 379 -14.76 -51.41 -0.90
C THR A 379 -13.90 -50.86 -2.04
N THR A 380 -13.83 -51.60 -3.15
CA THR A 380 -13.12 -51.16 -4.36
C THR A 380 -13.73 -49.87 -4.94
N LEU A 381 -15.05 -49.73 -4.92
CA LEU A 381 -15.75 -48.54 -5.40
C LEU A 381 -15.48 -47.33 -4.50
N GLY A 382 -15.52 -47.51 -3.19
CA GLY A 382 -15.17 -46.45 -2.23
C GLY A 382 -13.72 -46.00 -2.38
N ARG A 383 -12.78 -46.92 -2.65
CA ARG A 383 -11.37 -46.57 -2.96
C ARG A 383 -11.22 -45.79 -4.27
N CYS A 384 -12.00 -46.12 -5.30
CA CYS A 384 -12.06 -45.34 -6.53
C CYS A 384 -12.60 -43.93 -6.27
N ASN A 385 -13.70 -43.82 -5.50
CA ASN A 385 -14.25 -42.54 -5.06
C ASN A 385 -13.22 -41.72 -4.25
N ALA A 386 -12.45 -42.37 -3.37
CA ALA A 386 -11.37 -41.72 -2.63
C ALA A 386 -10.32 -41.11 -3.57
N ALA A 387 -9.86 -41.87 -4.58
CA ALA A 387 -8.88 -41.40 -5.56
C ALA A 387 -9.40 -40.18 -6.34
N VAL A 388 -10.67 -40.22 -6.77
CA VAL A 388 -11.29 -39.08 -7.46
C VAL A 388 -11.47 -37.88 -6.52
N SER A 389 -11.87 -38.12 -5.27
CA SER A 389 -12.12 -37.05 -4.29
C SER A 389 -10.84 -36.28 -3.93
N PHE A 390 -9.71 -36.97 -3.72
CA PHE A 390 -8.43 -36.32 -3.48
C PHE A 390 -7.98 -35.49 -4.69
N LEU A 391 -8.06 -36.05 -5.90
CA LEU A 391 -7.68 -35.35 -7.12
C LEU A 391 -8.54 -34.09 -7.34
N CYS A 392 -9.85 -34.22 -7.13
CA CYS A 392 -10.78 -33.09 -7.22
C CYS A 392 -10.50 -32.03 -6.14
N GLY A 393 -10.17 -32.44 -4.91
CA GLY A 393 -9.81 -31.54 -3.81
C GLY A 393 -8.56 -30.71 -4.11
N VAL A 394 -7.50 -31.34 -4.64
CA VAL A 394 -6.28 -30.64 -5.06
C VAL A 394 -6.58 -29.57 -6.12
N ILE A 395 -7.38 -29.92 -7.14
CA ILE A 395 -7.78 -28.98 -8.19
C ILE A 395 -8.66 -27.85 -7.61
N ALA A 396 -9.61 -28.18 -6.75
CA ALA A 396 -10.52 -27.21 -6.13
C ALA A 396 -9.79 -26.17 -5.26
N ILE A 397 -8.71 -26.57 -4.57
CA ILE A 397 -7.86 -25.66 -3.80
C ILE A 397 -6.92 -24.86 -4.72
N ALA A 398 -6.37 -25.49 -5.76
CA ALA A 398 -5.40 -24.86 -6.66
C ALA A 398 -5.99 -23.76 -7.55
N LEU A 399 -7.29 -23.80 -7.90
CA LEU A 399 -7.89 -22.79 -8.78
C LEU A 399 -8.04 -21.40 -8.09
N PRO A 400 -8.64 -21.28 -6.90
CA PRO A 400 -8.85 -19.97 -6.26
C PRO A 400 -7.60 -19.44 -5.56
N ILE A 401 -6.65 -20.30 -5.17
CA ILE A 401 -5.44 -19.87 -4.45
C ILE A 401 -4.59 -18.92 -5.31
N HIS A 402 -4.54 -19.10 -6.63
CA HIS A 402 -3.72 -18.28 -7.51
C HIS A 402 -4.23 -16.82 -7.61
N PRO A 403 -5.52 -16.55 -7.89
CA PRO A 403 -6.09 -15.21 -7.75
C PRO A 403 -5.90 -14.58 -6.37
N ILE A 404 -6.04 -15.36 -5.29
CA ILE A 404 -5.83 -14.89 -3.90
C ILE A 404 -4.38 -14.41 -3.71
N ILE A 405 -3.40 -15.18 -4.20
CA ILE A 405 -1.99 -14.81 -4.13
C ILE A 405 -1.72 -13.56 -4.96
N ASN A 406 -2.26 -13.46 -6.18
CA ASN A 406 -2.06 -12.28 -7.02
C ASN A 406 -2.62 -11.01 -6.35
N ASN A 407 -3.82 -11.08 -5.78
CA ASN A 407 -4.40 -9.98 -5.01
C ASN A 407 -3.57 -9.62 -3.77
N PHE A 408 -3.02 -10.62 -3.07
CA PHE A 408 -2.12 -10.39 -1.95
C PHE A 408 -0.86 -9.64 -2.39
N VAL A 409 -0.23 -10.03 -3.50
CA VAL A 409 0.96 -9.35 -4.04
C VAL A 409 0.65 -7.91 -4.44
N ILE A 410 -0.46 -7.66 -5.12
CA ILE A 410 -0.89 -6.31 -5.50
C ILE A 410 -1.09 -5.43 -4.25
N PHE A 411 -1.82 -5.94 -3.25
CA PHE A 411 -2.08 -5.19 -2.03
C PHE A 411 -0.81 -4.95 -1.20
N TYR A 412 0.07 -5.95 -1.14
CA TYR A 412 1.37 -5.85 -0.47
C TYR A 412 2.25 -4.77 -1.12
N ASN A 413 2.36 -4.78 -2.45
CA ASN A 413 3.12 -3.78 -3.20
C ASN A 413 2.52 -2.38 -3.03
N LYS A 414 1.18 -2.25 -3.10
CA LYS A 414 0.49 -0.97 -2.86
C LYS A 414 0.77 -0.43 -1.46
N GLN A 415 0.79 -1.29 -0.44
CA GLN A 415 1.12 -0.91 0.93
C GLN A 415 2.58 -0.45 1.06
N GLN A 416 3.52 -1.11 0.37
CA GLN A 416 4.93 -0.67 0.35
C GLN A 416 5.10 0.69 -0.35
N VAL A 417 4.44 0.90 -1.49
CA VAL A 417 4.47 2.19 -2.20
C VAL A 417 3.91 3.31 -1.32
N LEU A 418 2.81 3.07 -0.60
CA LEU A 418 2.25 4.02 0.36
C LEU A 418 3.24 4.38 1.47
N GLU A 419 3.95 3.39 2.02
CA GLU A 419 4.95 3.62 3.07
C GLU A 419 6.13 4.45 2.54
N THR A 420 6.64 4.14 1.35
CA THR A 420 7.73 4.88 0.71
C THR A 420 7.32 6.30 0.34
N ALA A 421 6.14 6.48 -0.26
CA ALA A 421 5.61 7.80 -0.61
C ALA A 421 5.42 8.68 0.63
N ALA A 422 4.90 8.11 1.73
CA ALA A 422 4.78 8.84 2.98
C ALA A 422 6.14 9.25 3.56
N LYS A 423 7.17 8.38 3.49
CA LYS A 423 8.53 8.71 3.92
C LYS A 423 9.13 9.83 3.06
N HIS A 424 8.99 9.75 1.74
CA HIS A 424 9.50 10.75 0.81
C HIS A 424 8.86 12.12 1.04
N GLU A 425 7.53 12.19 1.21
CA GLU A 425 6.85 13.45 1.55
C GLU A 425 7.35 14.04 2.87
N LEU A 426 7.63 13.21 3.87
CA LEU A 426 8.20 13.66 5.14
C LEU A 426 9.62 14.23 4.98
N GLU A 427 10.45 13.61 4.16
CA GLU A 427 11.79 14.10 3.84
C GLU A 427 11.73 15.43 3.09
N LEU A 428 10.84 15.56 2.09
CA LEU A 428 10.61 16.82 1.39
C LEU A 428 10.14 17.94 2.33
N MET A 429 9.25 17.64 3.29
CA MET A 429 8.83 18.59 4.31
C MET A 429 9.98 19.01 5.24
N ALA A 430 10.85 18.07 5.62
CA ALA A 430 12.03 18.36 6.43
C ALA A 430 13.03 19.26 5.67
N LEU A 431 13.22 19.03 4.38
CA LEU A 431 14.07 19.89 3.54
C LEU A 431 13.47 21.30 3.39
N ARG A 432 12.18 21.41 3.07
CA ARG A 432 11.50 22.71 2.96
C ARG A 432 11.59 23.54 4.25
N THR A 433 11.40 22.91 5.40
CA THR A 433 11.54 23.58 6.71
C THR A 433 12.98 24.02 7.00
N SER A 434 13.98 23.25 6.55
CA SER A 434 15.38 23.66 6.65
C SER A 434 15.72 24.86 5.74
N ASP A 435 15.20 24.90 4.52
CA ASP A 435 15.35 26.03 3.60
C ASP A 435 14.66 27.30 4.13
N ASP A 436 13.45 27.17 4.69
CA ASP A 436 12.74 28.29 5.33
C ASP A 436 13.53 28.86 6.52
N HIS A 437 14.18 28.01 7.31
CA HIS A 437 15.06 28.44 8.41
C HIS A 437 16.31 29.15 7.90
N VAL A 438 16.91 28.70 6.80
CA VAL A 438 18.07 29.37 6.17
C VAL A 438 17.66 30.72 5.56
N MET A 439 16.51 30.78 4.88
CA MET A 439 15.94 32.01 4.31
C MET A 439 15.59 33.04 5.39
N THR A 440 14.98 32.62 6.50
CA THR A 440 14.68 33.52 7.63
C THR A 440 15.93 33.95 8.40
N ALA A 441 16.92 33.07 8.57
CA ALA A 441 18.21 33.42 9.19
C ALA A 441 19.01 34.42 8.34
N THR A 442 19.02 34.26 7.01
CA THR A 442 19.66 35.21 6.09
C THR A 442 18.91 36.53 6.01
N ALA A 443 17.58 36.53 6.02
CA ALA A 443 16.78 37.75 6.07
C ALA A 443 16.98 38.53 7.39
N THR A 444 17.05 37.84 8.53
CA THR A 444 17.32 38.47 9.84
C THR A 444 18.76 38.97 9.95
N ALA A 445 19.75 38.26 9.40
CA ALA A 445 21.13 38.73 9.29
C ALA A 445 21.26 39.96 8.37
N ALA A 446 20.56 39.98 7.24
CA ALA A 446 20.51 41.14 6.33
C ALA A 446 19.86 42.36 7.00
N ALA A 447 18.78 42.17 7.77
CA ALA A 447 18.13 43.23 8.55
C ALA A 447 19.01 43.74 9.70
N ALA A 448 19.75 42.86 10.39
CA ALA A 448 20.71 43.28 11.41
C ALA A 448 21.87 44.08 10.80
N THR A 449 22.30 43.71 9.59
CA THR A 449 23.38 44.40 8.86
C THR A 449 22.93 45.79 8.39
N SER A 450 21.68 45.96 7.94
CA SER A 450 21.15 47.28 7.56
C SER A 450 20.98 48.23 8.76
N LEU A 451 20.57 47.71 9.93
CA LEU A 451 20.52 48.46 11.20
C LEU A 451 21.92 48.90 11.67
N SER A 452 22.94 48.05 11.48
CA SER A 452 24.33 48.41 11.81
C SER A 452 24.92 49.46 10.85
N ARG A 453 24.46 49.50 9.59
CA ARG A 453 24.90 50.47 8.57
C ARG A 453 24.27 51.85 8.81
N SER A 454 22.99 51.89 9.20
CA SER A 454 22.31 53.11 9.66
C SER A 454 22.94 53.69 10.93
N SER A 455 23.44 52.83 11.83
CA SER A 455 24.14 53.26 13.06
C SER A 455 25.57 53.78 12.79
N ARG A 456 26.22 53.35 11.69
CA ARG A 456 27.56 53.83 11.29
C ARG A 456 27.53 55.13 10.50
N GLU A 457 26.45 55.42 9.76
CA GLU A 457 26.29 56.72 9.06
C GLU A 457 26.04 57.90 10.02
N SER A 458 25.68 57.63 11.28
CA SER A 458 25.61 58.65 12.34
C SER A 458 26.95 58.96 13.01
N ALA A 459 28.03 58.22 12.75
CA ALA A 459 29.27 58.29 13.54
C ALA A 459 30.56 58.52 12.74
N ALA A 460 30.52 58.67 11.41
CA ALA A 460 31.71 58.87 10.60
C ALA A 460 31.66 60.21 9.84
N GLY A 461 31.90 61.30 10.58
CA GLY A 461 32.48 62.51 10.00
C GLY A 461 34.00 62.41 10.07
N SER A 462 34.66 62.69 8.93
CA SER A 462 36.12 62.80 8.76
C SER A 462 36.89 61.47 8.68
N GLU A 463 37.29 61.07 7.47
CA GLU A 463 38.66 61.25 6.98
C GLU A 463 38.82 60.72 5.55
N LEU A 464 39.69 61.40 4.82
CA LEU A 464 40.06 61.26 3.41
C LEU A 464 41.25 60.28 3.28
N TRP A 465 41.31 59.52 2.18
CA TRP A 465 42.48 59.13 1.36
C TRP A 465 42.49 57.66 0.86
N ASP A 466 42.72 57.57 -0.45
CA ASP A 466 43.40 56.57 -1.29
C ASP A 466 42.89 55.13 -1.54
N GLN A 467 42.72 54.86 -2.84
CA GLN A 467 42.68 53.57 -3.54
C GLN A 467 44.11 52.98 -3.70
N PRO A 468 44.32 51.65 -3.89
CA PRO A 468 44.15 51.05 -5.24
C PRO A 468 43.58 49.62 -5.31
N SER A 469 43.08 49.35 -6.51
CA SER A 469 42.67 48.10 -7.17
C SER A 469 43.32 46.78 -6.72
N GLY A 470 42.48 45.74 -6.59
CA GLY A 470 42.89 44.34 -6.57
C GLY A 470 41.74 43.42 -6.99
N SER A 471 41.90 42.78 -8.15
CA SER A 471 41.05 41.73 -8.71
C SER A 471 41.19 40.41 -7.96
N SER A 472 40.10 39.68 -7.71
CA SER A 472 40.17 38.23 -7.43
C SER A 472 38.88 37.49 -7.81
N HIS A 473 39.00 36.63 -8.81
CA HIS A 473 38.17 35.46 -9.07
C HIS A 473 38.31 34.41 -7.93
N GLY A 474 37.31 33.54 -7.79
CA GLY A 474 37.35 32.29 -7.00
C GLY A 474 35.94 31.86 -6.59
N GLU A 475 35.19 31.15 -7.44
CA GLU A 475 35.07 29.68 -7.48
C GLU A 475 34.34 29.07 -6.27
N SER A 476 33.05 28.82 -6.45
CA SER A 476 32.19 28.01 -5.59
C SER A 476 32.30 26.53 -5.98
N HIS A 477 32.95 25.71 -5.16
CA HIS A 477 33.05 24.26 -5.33
C HIS A 477 31.99 23.54 -4.47
N MET A 478 31.11 22.77 -5.13
CA MET A 478 30.21 21.78 -4.50
C MET A 478 31.00 20.53 -4.08
N PRO A 479 30.81 19.98 -2.87
CA PRO A 479 31.35 18.68 -2.49
C PRO A 479 30.21 17.66 -2.30
N LEU A 480 29.72 17.06 -3.39
CA LEU A 480 28.76 15.93 -3.30
C LEU A 480 29.12 14.70 -4.16
N LEU A 481 30.07 14.79 -5.09
CA LEU A 481 30.40 13.67 -5.99
C LEU A 481 31.53 12.74 -5.51
N LYS A 482 32.10 12.99 -4.33
CA LYS A 482 33.22 12.16 -3.82
C LYS A 482 32.77 10.99 -2.93
N LYS A 483 31.55 11.05 -2.40
CA LYS A 483 31.02 10.02 -1.49
C LYS A 483 30.39 8.83 -2.23
N GLU A 484 29.74 9.09 -3.37
CA GLU A 484 29.16 8.02 -4.21
C GLU A 484 30.22 7.15 -4.89
N LYS A 485 31.42 7.69 -5.17
CA LYS A 485 32.52 6.89 -5.74
C LYS A 485 33.24 5.99 -4.74
N GLU A 486 33.23 6.34 -3.45
CA GLU A 486 33.85 5.51 -2.40
C GLU A 486 32.92 4.34 -2.00
N GLU A 487 31.60 4.54 -2.00
CA GLU A 487 30.63 3.45 -1.73
C GLU A 487 30.54 2.43 -2.89
N GLU A 488 30.73 2.87 -4.15
CA GLU A 488 30.70 1.98 -5.32
C GLU A 488 31.98 1.11 -5.48
N GLU A 489 33.10 1.52 -4.87
CA GLU A 489 34.33 0.71 -4.81
C GLU A 489 34.29 -0.33 -3.68
N GLU A 490 33.69 -0.01 -2.52
CA GLU A 490 33.51 -0.95 -1.41
C GLU A 490 32.52 -2.08 -1.76
N GLU A 491 31.48 -1.80 -2.57
CA GLU A 491 30.51 -2.81 -3.00
C GLU A 491 31.08 -3.77 -4.07
N LYS A 492 32.10 -3.36 -4.84
CA LYS A 492 32.80 -4.22 -5.79
C LYS A 492 33.80 -5.17 -5.12
N GLU A 493 34.41 -4.77 -4.01
CA GLU A 493 35.37 -5.59 -3.27
C GLU A 493 34.68 -6.71 -2.46
N ALA A 494 33.43 -6.49 -2.02
CA ALA A 494 32.65 -7.50 -1.28
C ALA A 494 32.11 -8.66 -2.15
N ARG A 495 32.17 -8.56 -3.49
CA ARG A 495 31.50 -9.51 -4.41
C ARG A 495 32.38 -10.63 -4.95
N ASN A 496 33.66 -10.72 -4.57
CA ASN A 496 34.56 -11.76 -5.11
C ASN A 496 35.53 -12.35 -4.06
N PRO A 497 35.09 -13.33 -3.22
CA PRO A 497 35.93 -13.91 -2.18
C PRO A 497 36.62 -15.22 -2.62
N SER A 498 37.13 -15.32 -3.85
CA SER A 498 37.88 -16.51 -4.29
C SER A 498 38.90 -16.21 -5.38
N ALA A 499 40.08 -15.75 -4.94
CA ALA A 499 41.34 -15.91 -5.64
C ALA A 499 42.50 -15.82 -4.62
N GLU A 500 42.66 -16.86 -3.82
CA GLU A 500 43.95 -17.41 -3.34
C GLU A 500 43.75 -18.83 -2.83
#